data_AF-G5J5A7-F1
#
_entry.id   AF-G5J5A7-F1
#
_cell.length_a   1.000
_cell.length_b   1.000
_cell.length_c   1.000
_cell.angle_alpha   90.00
_cell.angle_beta   90.00
_cell.angle_gamma   90.00
#
_symmetry.space_group_name_H-M   'P 1'
#
loop_
_entity.id
_entity.type
_entity.pdbx_description
1 polymer ?
#
loop_
_entity_poly.entity_id
_entity_poly.type
_entity_poly.pdbx_seq_one_letter_code
_entity_poly.pdbx_strand_id
1 'polypeptide(L)'
;MRLAGGYHISHDEKGKPVYNQTKIITASAKTYTYEELREIIPKKEERLPIVEAALHEVRSQKSEVRSYSCNKDHSEAQSVEEIRHPDRISVPVPAPVPLLQCCRKQVREWVATGVPKGCKRNDVAIEVGLELIAVERYLETIGQSYTDSALSLFHEFCVRSQMTASEEDERYQWCNKTNSDPSCPPDAIEACIKGWYWREVIKPQQRNNQTGSLNSHTASPSVNGSKNTGKNASVTNDATSKNDSSKQVILNLEQTVTTVTELLEKGLPEYEERHYLDRIEGQSEISRAAFWKLVSSLRCGLDEVTQKDRQRATTLIEDNHKTLKMKRLLPLPLANAMNHDGEILNIDPVSLWQYLSPLVLSLVGQKINLDIESHQIPAILWTCIVAESGTGKSRAEKVILGPLKKLQHAEKKRFKTELNEYKELEKIRQKDEPSPPLPKPERKYLFEVATIQAVMKRLSEQGVNGSLWARDEMAGLFKSLNQFKSRGAENEGLECLLKMWDGDGSFVDRVNIDNDSYTIEETRLSITGG
;
A
#
# COMPACT_ATOMS: atom_id res chain seq x y z
N MET A 1 23.68 9.46 -19.89
CA MET A 1 22.24 9.79 -20.04
C MET A 1 21.45 8.50 -19.98
N ARG A 2 20.54 8.33 -19.01
CA ARG A 2 19.57 7.23 -19.01
C ARG A 2 18.21 7.83 -19.38
N LEU A 3 17.76 7.57 -20.60
CA LEU A 3 16.37 7.81 -20.98
C LEU A 3 15.53 6.67 -20.39
N ALA A 4 14.65 7.00 -19.45
CA ALA A 4 13.66 6.10 -18.90
C ALA A 4 12.40 6.14 -19.78
N GLY A 5 11.90 4.97 -20.16
CA GLY A 5 10.57 4.76 -20.75
C GLY A 5 10.46 5.08 -22.24
N GLY A 6 10.70 4.09 -23.11
CA GLY A 6 10.29 4.16 -24.50
C GLY A 6 8.77 4.07 -24.64
N TYR A 7 8.18 4.95 -25.45
CA TYR A 7 6.79 4.88 -25.91
C TYR A 7 6.71 3.92 -27.10
N HIS A 8 5.67 3.08 -27.19
CA HIS A 8 5.34 2.36 -28.41
C HIS A 8 3.84 2.40 -28.68
N ILE A 9 3.46 2.62 -29.94
CA ILE A 9 2.08 2.59 -30.40
C ILE A 9 1.73 1.12 -30.68
N SER A 10 0.76 0.56 -29.96
CA SER A 10 0.27 -0.79 -30.25
C SER A 10 -0.46 -0.80 -31.59
N HIS A 11 -0.38 -1.91 -32.32
CA HIS A 11 -1.12 -2.11 -33.56
C HIS A 11 -2.12 -3.27 -33.38
N ASP A 12 -3.27 -3.20 -34.03
CA ASP A 12 -4.22 -4.31 -34.07
C ASP A 12 -3.73 -5.45 -35.00
N GLU A 13 -4.47 -6.56 -35.06
CA GLU A 13 -4.17 -7.72 -35.90
C GLU A 13 -4.13 -7.39 -37.41
N LYS A 14 -4.57 -6.18 -37.80
CA LYS A 14 -4.58 -5.68 -39.18
C LYS A 14 -3.52 -4.59 -39.40
N GLY A 15 -2.62 -4.37 -38.43
CA GLY A 15 -1.51 -3.43 -38.55
C GLY A 15 -1.90 -1.96 -38.43
N LYS A 16 -3.09 -1.62 -37.90
CA LYS A 16 -3.48 -0.23 -37.63
C LYS A 16 -3.10 0.20 -36.21
N PRO A 17 -2.60 1.44 -36.02
CA PRO A 17 -2.23 1.95 -34.71
C PRO A 17 -3.45 2.12 -33.80
N VAL A 18 -3.40 1.52 -32.61
CA VAL A 18 -4.39 1.62 -31.55
C VAL A 18 -3.90 2.63 -30.52
N TYR A 19 -4.59 3.76 -30.42
CA TYR A 19 -4.26 4.81 -29.46
C TYR A 19 -4.79 4.47 -28.06
N ASN A 20 -4.11 4.94 -27.02
CA ASN A 20 -4.45 4.77 -25.59
C ASN A 20 -4.23 3.38 -24.95
N GLN A 21 -3.43 2.50 -25.56
CA GLN A 21 -2.87 1.35 -24.85
C GLN A 21 -1.34 1.48 -24.75
N THR A 22 -0.82 1.67 -23.55
CA THR A 22 0.62 1.61 -23.26
C THR A 22 1.00 0.18 -22.90
N LYS A 23 1.86 -0.46 -23.70
CA LYS A 23 2.61 -1.65 -23.27
C LYS A 23 4.02 -1.22 -22.88
N ILE A 24 4.39 -1.45 -21.63
CA ILE A 24 5.80 -1.40 -21.20
C ILE A 24 6.50 -2.59 -21.85
N ILE A 25 7.48 -2.33 -22.71
CA ILE A 25 8.32 -3.38 -23.27
C ILE A 25 9.31 -3.81 -22.18
N THR A 26 9.26 -5.07 -21.77
CA THR A 26 10.30 -5.71 -20.96
C THR A 26 11.65 -5.66 -21.71
N ALA A 27 12.73 -5.45 -20.96
CA ALA A 27 14.10 -5.18 -21.43
C ALA A 27 14.52 -5.98 -22.68
N SER A 28 14.34 -5.39 -23.87
CA SER A 28 14.71 -6.01 -25.15
C SER A 28 16.17 -5.76 -25.55
N ALA A 29 16.94 -5.05 -24.72
CA ALA A 29 18.35 -4.66 -24.94
C ALA A 29 18.65 -3.93 -26.26
N LYS A 30 17.64 -3.55 -27.05
CA LYS A 30 17.81 -2.76 -28.28
C LYS A 30 18.05 -1.29 -27.91
N THR A 31 19.08 -0.71 -28.52
CA THR A 31 19.37 0.74 -28.43
C THR A 31 18.96 1.38 -29.75
N TYR A 32 18.33 2.56 -29.66
CA TYR A 32 17.91 3.36 -30.80
C TYR A 32 18.59 4.73 -30.73
N THR A 33 18.94 5.26 -31.89
CA THR A 33 19.41 6.64 -32.07
C THR A 33 18.23 7.62 -32.02
N TYR A 34 18.53 8.91 -31.85
CA TYR A 34 17.51 9.97 -31.80
C TYR A 34 16.75 10.07 -33.14
N GLU A 35 17.47 9.91 -34.25
CA GLU A 35 16.95 9.97 -35.61
C GLU A 35 15.96 8.84 -35.88
N GLU A 36 16.32 7.60 -35.50
CA GLU A 36 15.42 6.43 -35.61
C GLU A 36 14.12 6.62 -34.82
N LEU A 37 14.21 7.17 -33.61
CA LEU A 37 13.03 7.48 -32.80
C LEU A 37 12.19 8.60 -33.42
N ARG A 38 12.82 9.59 -34.07
CA ARG A 38 12.13 10.71 -34.70
C ARG A 38 11.35 10.30 -35.93
N GLU A 39 11.87 9.36 -36.72
CA GLU A 39 11.21 8.83 -37.91
C GLU A 39 9.98 7.96 -37.59
N ILE A 40 9.96 7.30 -36.44
CA ILE A 40 8.83 6.47 -35.99
C ILE A 40 7.60 7.33 -35.59
N ILE A 41 7.80 8.61 -35.26
CA ILE A 41 6.71 9.51 -34.84
C ILE A 41 6.04 10.11 -36.09
N PRO A 42 4.75 9.81 -36.38
CA PRO A 42 4.06 10.37 -37.53
C PRO A 42 4.05 11.91 -37.48
N LYS A 43 4.28 12.57 -38.62
CA LYS A 43 4.12 14.01 -38.73
C LYS A 43 2.64 14.35 -38.59
N LYS A 44 2.35 15.32 -37.72
CA LYS A 44 1.00 15.76 -37.36
C LYS A 44 0.41 16.59 -38.49
N GLU A 45 -0.09 15.94 -39.53
CA GLU A 45 -0.99 16.54 -40.51
C GLU A 45 -2.37 15.92 -40.38
N GLU A 46 -3.35 16.81 -40.28
CA GLU A 46 -4.81 16.59 -40.20
C GLU A 46 -5.38 16.01 -38.89
N ARG A 47 -5.80 16.95 -38.03
CA ARG A 47 -6.91 16.70 -37.09
C ARG A 47 -8.18 16.41 -37.91
N LEU A 48 -8.80 15.26 -37.68
CA LEU A 48 -10.21 15.03 -38.04
C LEU A 48 -11.08 14.94 -36.77
N PRO A 49 -12.38 15.30 -36.87
CA PRO A 49 -13.18 15.79 -35.77
C PRO A 49 -13.69 14.66 -34.87
N ILE A 50 -13.68 14.91 -33.56
CA ILE A 50 -14.30 14.05 -32.55
C ILE A 50 -15.73 14.56 -32.30
N VAL A 51 -16.70 13.66 -32.52
CA VAL A 51 -18.06 13.60 -31.96
C VAL A 51 -19.12 14.56 -32.53
N GLU A 52 -19.89 14.06 -33.51
CA GLU A 52 -21.27 14.52 -33.77
C GLU A 52 -22.16 13.46 -34.46
N ALA A 53 -22.09 12.18 -34.04
CA ALA A 53 -22.90 11.12 -34.66
C ALA A 53 -23.50 10.09 -33.68
N ALA A 54 -23.73 10.45 -32.42
CA ALA A 54 -24.34 9.54 -31.44
C ALA A 54 -25.47 10.16 -30.59
N LEU A 55 -26.15 11.20 -31.11
CA LEU A 55 -27.31 11.81 -30.44
C LEU A 55 -28.58 11.86 -31.29
N HIS A 56 -28.63 11.17 -32.43
CA HIS A 56 -29.81 11.22 -33.28
C HIS A 56 -30.24 9.85 -33.83
N GLU A 57 -30.28 8.82 -32.98
CA GLU A 57 -30.96 7.57 -33.35
C GLU A 57 -31.42 6.75 -32.11
N VAL A 58 -32.07 7.42 -31.16
CA VAL A 58 -32.95 6.73 -30.18
C VAL A 58 -34.28 7.47 -30.13
N ARG A 59 -34.98 7.48 -31.27
CA ARG A 59 -36.38 7.91 -31.31
C ARG A 59 -37.19 7.20 -32.40
N SER A 60 -37.12 5.87 -32.41
CA SER A 60 -38.14 4.93 -32.92
C SER A 60 -37.51 3.55 -32.72
N GLN A 61 -38.05 2.60 -31.98
CA GLN A 61 -39.38 2.03 -32.11
C GLN A 61 -39.78 1.39 -30.77
N LYS A 62 -41.08 1.43 -30.48
CA LYS A 62 -41.77 0.71 -29.41
C LYS A 62 -41.91 -0.78 -29.76
N SER A 63 -42.31 -1.55 -28.73
CA SER A 63 -42.91 -2.90 -28.71
C SER A 63 -41.95 -4.05 -29.01
N GLU A 64 -41.89 -5.15 -28.25
CA GLU A 64 -42.97 -5.89 -27.59
C GLU A 64 -42.58 -6.49 -26.22
N VAL A 65 -43.60 -6.64 -25.39
CA VAL A 65 -43.62 -7.39 -24.14
C VAL A 65 -43.71 -8.90 -24.46
N ARG A 66 -42.89 -9.73 -23.81
CA ARG A 66 -43.23 -11.14 -23.57
C ARG A 66 -42.72 -11.62 -22.21
N SER A 67 -43.60 -12.37 -21.57
CA SER A 67 -43.69 -12.75 -20.16
C SER A 67 -43.19 -14.18 -19.88
N TYR A 68 -43.27 -14.55 -18.58
CA TYR A 68 -43.21 -15.89 -17.92
C TYR A 68 -41.83 -16.26 -17.32
N SER A 69 -41.65 -16.34 -15.98
CA SER A 69 -42.05 -17.40 -14.99
C SER A 69 -41.27 -18.71 -15.21
N CYS A 70 -40.76 -19.52 -14.26
CA CYS A 70 -40.61 -19.59 -12.79
C CYS A 70 -39.88 -20.94 -12.48
N ASN A 71 -39.27 -21.11 -11.27
CA ASN A 71 -38.91 -22.38 -10.57
C ASN A 71 -37.74 -23.25 -11.14
N LYS A 72 -36.97 -24.07 -10.39
CA LYS A 72 -36.64 -24.32 -8.96
C LYS A 72 -35.50 -25.37 -8.94
N ASP A 73 -34.72 -25.38 -7.85
CA ASP A 73 -34.11 -26.55 -7.15
C ASP A 73 -32.86 -27.33 -7.67
N HIS A 74 -31.85 -27.36 -6.76
CA HIS A 74 -30.88 -28.40 -6.34
C HIS A 74 -29.61 -28.82 -7.14
N SER A 75 -28.47 -28.57 -6.45
CA SER A 75 -27.25 -29.39 -6.19
C SER A 75 -26.24 -29.78 -7.29
N GLU A 76 -24.97 -29.51 -6.93
CA GLU A 76 -23.71 -30.20 -7.27
C GLU A 76 -22.93 -29.86 -8.56
N ALA A 77 -21.62 -29.62 -8.34
CA ALA A 77 -20.52 -29.33 -9.27
C ALA A 77 -20.58 -27.97 -10.02
N GLN A 78 -19.93 -26.94 -9.46
CA GLN A 78 -19.70 -25.68 -10.20
C GLN A 78 -18.79 -25.93 -11.39
N SER A 79 -19.36 -25.83 -12.58
CA SER A 79 -18.61 -25.81 -13.83
C SER A 79 -17.74 -24.55 -13.90
N VAL A 80 -16.57 -24.66 -14.52
CA VAL A 80 -15.60 -23.57 -14.70
C VAL A 80 -16.20 -22.35 -15.45
N GLU A 81 -17.38 -22.52 -16.09
CA GLU A 81 -18.10 -21.48 -16.83
C GLU A 81 -18.80 -20.44 -15.94
N GLU A 82 -19.01 -20.69 -14.64
CA GLU A 82 -19.75 -19.75 -13.76
C GLU A 82 -18.88 -18.78 -12.95
N ILE A 83 -17.55 -18.96 -12.92
CA ILE A 83 -16.65 -18.10 -12.14
C ILE A 83 -16.36 -16.81 -12.93
N ARG A 84 -16.95 -15.68 -12.50
CA ARG A 84 -16.75 -14.35 -13.10
C ARG A 84 -15.75 -13.45 -12.34
N HIS A 85 -15.30 -13.87 -11.17
CA HIS A 85 -14.37 -13.10 -10.32
C HIS A 85 -13.54 -14.02 -9.41
N PRO A 86 -12.27 -13.68 -9.08
CA PRO A 86 -11.42 -14.44 -8.17
C PRO A 86 -12.04 -14.78 -6.80
N ASP A 87 -12.90 -13.90 -6.28
CA ASP A 87 -13.48 -14.06 -4.92
C ASP A 87 -14.44 -15.24 -4.81
N ARG A 88 -14.89 -15.80 -5.96
CA ARG A 88 -15.74 -17.00 -6.00
C ARG A 88 -14.95 -18.31 -6.05
N ILE A 89 -13.61 -18.23 -6.04
CA ILE A 89 -12.73 -19.41 -6.04
C ILE A 89 -12.56 -19.88 -4.61
N SER A 90 -12.91 -21.14 -4.33
CA SER A 90 -12.58 -21.81 -3.06
C SER A 90 -11.14 -22.35 -3.10
N VAL A 91 -10.46 -22.26 -1.97
CA VAL A 91 -9.16 -22.90 -1.73
C VAL A 91 -9.42 -24.16 -0.89
N PRO A 92 -8.76 -25.31 -1.17
CA PRO A 92 -7.72 -25.51 -2.16
C PRO A 92 -8.25 -25.54 -3.61
N VAL A 93 -7.46 -25.00 -4.54
CA VAL A 93 -7.70 -25.07 -5.99
C VAL A 93 -7.08 -26.34 -6.57
N PRO A 94 -7.67 -26.92 -7.64
CA PRO A 94 -7.22 -28.21 -8.17
C PRO A 94 -5.87 -28.15 -8.92
N ALA A 95 -5.41 -26.97 -9.32
CA ALA A 95 -4.10 -26.82 -9.97
C ALA A 95 -3.00 -26.58 -8.93
N PRO A 96 -1.78 -27.14 -9.14
CA PRO A 96 -0.66 -26.89 -8.24
C PRO A 96 -0.17 -25.45 -8.38
N VAL A 97 -0.23 -24.67 -7.30
CA VAL A 97 0.20 -23.27 -7.29
C VAL A 97 1.71 -23.16 -7.04
N PRO A 98 2.46 -22.28 -7.73
CA PRO A 98 3.85 -22.06 -7.38
C PRO A 98 3.97 -21.49 -5.97
N LEU A 99 4.70 -22.17 -5.09
CA LEU A 99 4.84 -21.78 -3.68
C LEU A 99 5.30 -20.34 -3.55
N LEU A 100 6.23 -19.92 -4.40
CA LEU A 100 6.76 -18.55 -4.42
C LEU A 100 5.65 -17.50 -4.63
N GLN A 101 4.58 -17.80 -5.38
CA GLN A 101 3.47 -16.86 -5.58
C GLN A 101 2.67 -16.59 -4.31
N CYS A 102 2.69 -17.51 -3.36
CA CYS A 102 2.04 -17.40 -2.06
C CYS A 102 2.84 -16.54 -1.06
N CYS A 103 4.14 -16.34 -1.28
CA CYS A 103 4.98 -15.47 -0.47
C CYS A 103 4.74 -13.97 -0.75
N ARG A 104 5.10 -13.10 0.19
CA ARG A 104 5.05 -11.63 0.03
C ARG A 104 5.93 -11.18 -1.12
N LYS A 105 5.52 -10.07 -1.77
CA LYS A 105 6.19 -9.52 -2.96
C LYS A 105 7.70 -9.36 -2.80
N GLN A 106 8.13 -8.92 -1.62
CA GLN A 106 9.55 -8.70 -1.30
C GLN A 106 10.38 -9.99 -1.37
N VAL A 107 9.86 -11.11 -0.81
CA VAL A 107 10.54 -12.40 -0.87
C VAL A 107 10.56 -12.96 -2.29
N ARG A 108 9.48 -12.77 -3.06
CA ARG A 108 9.47 -13.15 -4.48
C ARG A 108 10.57 -12.45 -5.27
N GLU A 109 10.76 -11.16 -5.01
CA GLU A 109 11.80 -10.36 -5.64
C GLU A 109 13.20 -10.82 -5.22
N TRP A 110 13.44 -11.02 -3.91
CA TRP A 110 14.73 -11.50 -3.42
C TRP A 110 15.10 -12.89 -3.92
N VAL A 111 14.15 -13.83 -3.94
CA VAL A 111 14.39 -15.15 -4.53
C VAL A 111 14.75 -14.99 -6.00
N ALA A 112 14.04 -14.15 -6.77
CA ALA A 112 14.30 -13.95 -8.19
C ALA A 112 15.63 -13.24 -8.50
N THR A 113 16.07 -12.28 -7.68
CA THR A 113 17.28 -11.46 -7.96
C THR A 113 18.52 -11.85 -7.16
N GLY A 114 18.37 -12.52 -6.02
CA GLY A 114 19.42 -12.67 -5.01
C GLY A 114 19.79 -11.35 -4.31
N VAL A 115 20.65 -11.44 -3.30
CA VAL A 115 21.19 -10.29 -2.55
C VAL A 115 22.73 -10.38 -2.46
N PRO A 116 23.47 -9.35 -2.90
CA PRO A 116 24.92 -9.37 -2.89
C PRO A 116 25.52 -9.24 -1.48
N LYS A 117 26.75 -9.72 -1.32
CA LYS A 117 27.52 -9.64 -0.06
C LYS A 117 27.71 -8.18 0.36
N GLY A 118 27.43 -7.86 1.63
CA GLY A 118 27.49 -6.50 2.18
C GLY A 118 26.15 -5.76 2.25
N CYS A 119 25.09 -6.28 1.60
CA CYS A 119 23.75 -5.67 1.60
C CYS A 119 22.79 -6.39 2.56
N LYS A 120 23.21 -6.64 3.81
CA LYS A 120 22.44 -7.43 4.80
C LYS A 120 22.00 -8.81 4.30
N ARG A 121 22.78 -9.41 3.39
CA ARG A 121 22.51 -10.73 2.78
C ARG A 121 22.13 -11.81 3.79
N ASN A 122 22.80 -11.84 4.95
CA ASN A 122 22.55 -12.84 5.98
C ASN A 122 21.17 -12.68 6.61
N ASP A 123 20.79 -11.45 6.96
CA ASP A 123 19.48 -11.17 7.55
C ASP A 123 18.36 -11.50 6.55
N VAL A 124 18.56 -11.14 5.28
CA VAL A 124 17.60 -11.45 4.20
C VAL A 124 17.48 -12.95 3.96
N ALA A 125 18.59 -13.71 4.03
CA ALA A 125 18.55 -15.16 3.91
C ALA A 125 17.65 -15.78 5.00
N ILE A 126 17.76 -15.30 6.24
CA ILE A 126 16.89 -15.77 7.32
C ILE A 126 15.42 -15.43 7.04
N GLU A 127 15.13 -14.19 6.61
CA GLU A 127 13.76 -13.79 6.27
C GLU A 127 13.14 -14.63 5.14
N VAL A 128 13.92 -14.89 4.08
CA VAL A 128 13.49 -15.73 2.94
C VAL A 128 13.24 -17.17 3.39
N GLY A 129 14.17 -17.75 4.15
CA GLY A 129 14.06 -19.12 4.63
C GLY A 129 12.86 -19.34 5.55
N LEU A 130 12.65 -18.45 6.53
CA LEU A 130 11.51 -18.54 7.45
C LEU A 130 10.17 -18.46 6.71
N GLU A 131 10.04 -17.54 5.75
CA GLU A 131 8.79 -17.37 5.03
C GLU A 131 8.49 -18.52 4.08
N LEU A 132 9.48 -19.01 3.32
CA LEU A 132 9.30 -20.14 2.41
C LEU A 132 8.80 -21.38 3.17
N ILE A 133 9.44 -21.70 4.31
CA ILE A 133 9.08 -22.86 5.15
C ILE A 133 7.69 -22.67 5.77
N ALA A 134 7.39 -21.46 6.27
CA ALA A 134 6.09 -21.18 6.88
C ALA A 134 4.95 -21.27 5.86
N VAL A 135 5.14 -20.73 4.65
CA VAL A 135 4.17 -20.83 3.56
C VAL A 135 4.02 -22.27 3.09
N GLU A 136 5.11 -23.05 2.96
CA GLU A 136 5.04 -24.48 2.61
C GLU A 136 4.15 -25.24 3.59
N ARG A 137 4.43 -25.12 4.90
CA ARG A 137 3.64 -25.76 5.96
C ARG A 137 2.17 -25.33 5.92
N TYR A 138 1.90 -24.07 5.65
CA TYR A 138 0.53 -23.58 5.54
C TYR A 138 -0.20 -24.14 4.31
N LEU A 139 0.47 -24.30 3.17
CA LEU A 139 -0.13 -24.94 2.00
C LEU A 139 -0.42 -26.43 2.27
N GLU A 140 0.46 -27.11 3.00
CA GLU A 140 0.23 -28.48 3.48
C GLU A 140 -0.98 -28.57 4.41
N THR A 141 -1.15 -27.61 5.35
CA THR A 141 -2.26 -27.64 6.32
C THR A 141 -3.63 -27.46 5.66
N ILE A 142 -3.72 -26.65 4.60
CA ILE A 142 -4.97 -26.43 3.84
C ILE A 142 -5.16 -27.43 2.69
N GLY A 143 -4.22 -28.37 2.50
CA GLY A 143 -4.28 -29.36 1.42
C GLY A 143 -4.11 -28.79 0.01
N GLN A 144 -3.49 -27.61 -0.13
CA GLN A 144 -3.24 -26.98 -1.43
C GLN A 144 -2.00 -27.60 -2.08
N SER A 145 -2.15 -28.16 -3.28
CA SER A 145 -1.01 -28.66 -4.07
C SER A 145 -0.14 -27.51 -4.58
N TYR A 146 1.18 -27.71 -4.65
CA TYR A 146 2.16 -26.71 -5.10
C TYR A 146 3.29 -27.31 -5.97
N THR A 147 3.96 -26.48 -6.78
CA THR A 147 4.95 -26.95 -7.78
C THR A 147 6.41 -26.95 -7.31
N ASP A 148 6.79 -26.05 -6.41
CA ASP A 148 8.17 -25.83 -5.97
C ASP A 148 8.26 -25.98 -4.45
N SER A 149 9.39 -26.44 -3.91
CA SER A 149 9.55 -26.59 -2.46
C SER A 149 10.26 -25.40 -1.83
N ALA A 150 10.10 -25.22 -0.51
CA ALA A 150 10.84 -24.20 0.24
C ALA A 150 12.35 -24.41 0.08
N LEU A 151 12.80 -25.66 0.08
CA LEU A 151 14.21 -26.03 -0.10
C LEU A 151 14.74 -25.60 -1.47
N SER A 152 14.02 -25.90 -2.57
CA SER A 152 14.47 -25.55 -3.92
C SER A 152 14.52 -24.03 -4.12
N LEU A 153 13.52 -23.31 -3.63
CA LEU A 153 13.47 -21.85 -3.73
C LEU A 153 14.54 -21.16 -2.86
N PHE A 154 14.83 -21.72 -1.69
CA PHE A 154 15.91 -21.22 -0.84
C PHE A 154 17.29 -21.45 -1.47
N HIS A 155 17.48 -22.61 -2.11
CA HIS A 155 18.70 -22.90 -2.86
C HIS A 155 18.89 -21.90 -4.01
N GLU A 156 17.85 -21.63 -4.80
CA GLU A 156 17.90 -20.62 -5.87
C GLU A 156 18.31 -19.23 -5.35
N PHE A 157 17.75 -18.82 -4.22
CA PHE A 157 18.12 -17.58 -3.55
C PHE A 157 19.61 -17.57 -3.16
N CYS A 158 20.11 -18.66 -2.57
CA CYS A 158 21.49 -18.79 -2.13
C CYS A 158 22.48 -18.73 -3.30
N VAL A 159 22.16 -19.42 -4.40
CA VAL A 159 22.95 -19.40 -5.65
C VAL A 159 23.03 -17.98 -6.21
N ARG A 160 21.89 -17.29 -6.36
CA ARG A 160 21.85 -15.91 -6.87
C ARG A 160 22.54 -14.91 -5.92
N SER A 161 22.56 -15.20 -4.62
CA SER A 161 23.20 -14.40 -3.58
C SER A 161 24.69 -14.73 -3.36
N GLN A 162 25.25 -15.63 -4.18
CA GLN A 162 26.65 -16.10 -4.10
C GLN A 162 27.00 -16.61 -2.69
N MET A 163 26.10 -17.39 -2.10
CA MET A 163 26.34 -18.05 -0.80
C MET A 163 27.07 -19.36 -0.99
N THR A 164 27.90 -19.73 -0.02
CA THR A 164 28.57 -21.04 -0.02
C THR A 164 27.59 -22.14 0.44
N ALA A 165 27.84 -23.39 0.06
CA ALA A 165 27.00 -24.52 0.47
C ALA A 165 26.91 -24.66 2.00
N SER A 166 28.00 -24.36 2.72
CA SER A 166 28.00 -24.35 4.19
C SER A 166 27.12 -23.24 4.76
N GLU A 167 27.11 -22.05 4.13
CA GLU A 167 26.27 -20.94 4.56
C GLU A 167 24.78 -21.21 4.34
N GLU A 168 24.45 -21.86 3.23
CA GLU A 168 23.09 -22.30 2.88
C GLU A 168 22.56 -23.32 3.88
N ASP A 169 23.31 -24.41 4.12
CA ASP A 169 22.89 -25.49 5.02
C ASP A 169 22.69 -25.01 6.45
N GLU A 170 23.64 -24.23 7.00
CA GLU A 170 23.54 -23.66 8.34
C GLU A 170 22.26 -22.83 8.52
N ARG A 171 21.95 -21.98 7.54
CA ARG A 171 20.79 -21.06 7.60
C ARG A 171 19.48 -21.77 7.37
N TYR A 172 19.43 -22.70 6.42
CA TYR A 172 18.21 -23.46 6.15
C TYR A 172 17.85 -24.33 7.36
N GLN A 173 18.84 -24.99 7.98
CA GLN A 173 18.63 -25.76 9.21
C GLN A 173 18.16 -24.87 10.36
N TRP A 174 18.71 -23.67 10.51
CA TRP A 174 18.26 -22.71 11.52
C TRP A 174 16.80 -22.29 11.28
N CYS A 175 16.44 -21.97 10.03
CA CYS A 175 15.07 -21.59 9.67
C CYS A 175 14.09 -22.73 9.91
N ASN A 176 14.46 -23.97 9.56
CA ASN A 176 13.59 -25.13 9.71
C ASN A 176 13.29 -25.48 11.18
N LYS A 177 14.28 -25.28 12.07
CA LYS A 177 14.11 -25.43 13.52
C LYS A 177 13.27 -24.31 14.15
N THR A 178 13.24 -23.14 13.52
CA THR A 178 12.53 -21.97 14.03
C THR A 178 11.07 -22.03 13.58
N ASN A 179 10.17 -22.43 14.47
CA ASN A 179 8.75 -22.54 14.14
C ASN A 179 8.11 -21.14 14.04
N SER A 180 8.04 -20.61 12.82
CA SER A 180 7.52 -19.27 12.52
C SER A 180 6.20 -19.37 11.76
N ASP A 181 5.27 -18.48 12.08
CA ASP A 181 4.05 -18.29 11.30
C ASP A 181 4.38 -17.58 9.96
N PRO A 182 3.57 -17.78 8.91
CA PRO A 182 3.76 -17.09 7.63
C PRO A 182 3.73 -15.57 7.80
N SER A 183 4.61 -14.85 7.08
CA SER A 183 4.64 -13.37 7.14
C SER A 183 3.36 -12.72 6.60
N CYS A 184 2.62 -13.43 5.74
CA CYS A 184 1.31 -13.02 5.25
C CYS A 184 0.21 -13.70 6.09
N PRO A 185 -0.87 -13.00 6.48
CA PRO A 185 -1.99 -13.67 7.13
C PRO A 185 -2.63 -14.71 6.18
N PRO A 186 -3.28 -15.76 6.71
CA PRO A 186 -3.97 -16.80 5.93
C PRO A 186 -4.79 -16.26 4.75
N ASP A 187 -5.65 -15.26 5.00
CA ASP A 187 -6.51 -14.63 3.98
C ASP A 187 -5.71 -14.03 2.80
N ALA A 188 -4.51 -13.51 3.06
CA ALA A 188 -3.65 -12.95 2.02
C ALA A 188 -2.98 -14.05 1.17
N ILE A 189 -2.64 -15.18 1.79
CA ILE A 189 -2.13 -16.36 1.07
C ILE A 189 -3.25 -16.95 0.20
N GLU A 190 -4.47 -17.05 0.74
CA GLU A 190 -5.64 -17.46 -0.06
C GLU A 190 -5.90 -16.52 -1.24
N ALA A 191 -5.82 -15.20 -1.03
CA ALA A 191 -5.98 -14.23 -2.11
C ALA A 191 -4.90 -14.39 -3.19
N CYS A 192 -3.66 -14.73 -2.82
CA CYS A 192 -2.59 -15.08 -3.75
C CYS A 192 -2.94 -16.32 -4.58
N ILE A 193 -3.45 -17.39 -3.95
CA ILE A 193 -3.86 -18.63 -4.61
C ILE A 193 -5.02 -18.37 -5.59
N LYS A 194 -6.08 -17.72 -5.11
CA LYS A 194 -7.27 -17.35 -5.93
C LYS A 194 -6.86 -16.47 -7.12
N GLY A 195 -6.02 -15.47 -6.86
CA GLY A 195 -5.52 -14.56 -7.88
C GLY A 195 -4.66 -15.25 -8.94
N TRP A 196 -3.78 -16.17 -8.54
CA TRP A 196 -2.97 -16.97 -9.46
C TRP A 196 -3.85 -17.89 -10.30
N TYR A 197 -4.72 -18.68 -9.66
CA TYR A 197 -5.61 -19.63 -10.34
C TYR A 197 -6.53 -18.94 -11.36
N TRP A 198 -7.07 -17.77 -11.00
CA TRP A 198 -7.85 -16.95 -11.92
C TRP A 198 -7.07 -16.53 -13.16
N ARG A 199 -5.83 -16.04 -13.00
CA ARG A 199 -5.02 -15.49 -14.09
C ARG A 199 -4.45 -16.58 -15.00
N GLU A 200 -3.99 -17.68 -14.42
CA GLU A 200 -3.20 -18.68 -15.12
C GLU A 200 -4.03 -19.89 -15.56
N VAL A 201 -5.19 -20.15 -14.94
CA VAL A 201 -6.03 -21.31 -15.28
C VAL A 201 -7.37 -20.88 -15.85
N ILE A 202 -8.14 -20.04 -15.13
CA ILE A 202 -9.52 -19.72 -15.54
C ILE A 202 -9.56 -18.77 -16.75
N LYS A 203 -8.84 -17.63 -16.71
CA LYS A 203 -8.83 -16.66 -17.82
C LYS A 203 -8.36 -17.26 -19.16
N PRO A 204 -7.31 -18.09 -19.21
CA PRO A 204 -6.90 -18.73 -20.46
C PRO A 204 -7.93 -19.73 -20.99
N GLN A 205 -8.59 -20.48 -20.11
CA GLN A 205 -9.67 -21.40 -20.50
C GLN A 205 -10.90 -20.67 -21.06
N GLN A 206 -11.29 -19.54 -20.45
CA GLN A 206 -12.38 -18.69 -20.96
C GLN A 206 -12.06 -18.08 -22.33
N ARG A 207 -10.80 -17.75 -22.61
CA ARG A 207 -10.36 -17.27 -23.93
C ARG A 207 -10.38 -18.38 -24.98
N ASN A 208 -9.96 -19.58 -24.63
CA ASN A 208 -9.96 -20.72 -25.56
C ASN A 208 -11.38 -21.19 -25.92
N ASN A 209 -12.35 -21.09 -25.00
CA ASN A 209 -13.75 -21.46 -25.26
C ASN A 209 -14.48 -20.49 -26.20
N GLN A 210 -13.99 -19.25 -26.40
CA GLN A 210 -14.57 -18.31 -27.38
C GLN A 210 -14.06 -18.51 -28.82
N THR A 211 -12.98 -19.26 -29.01
CA THR A 211 -12.36 -19.48 -30.33
C THR A 211 -12.42 -20.93 -30.83
N GLY A 212 -12.99 -21.85 -30.05
CA GLY A 212 -12.99 -23.29 -30.31
C GLY A 212 -14.38 -23.88 -30.57
N SER A 213 -15.10 -23.42 -31.59
CA SER A 213 -16.23 -24.16 -32.16
C SER A 213 -15.92 -24.47 -33.61
N LEU A 214 -15.24 -25.61 -33.87
CA LEU A 214 -15.26 -26.40 -35.10
C LEU A 214 -14.34 -27.64 -34.94
N ASN A 215 -14.93 -28.82 -35.18
CA ASN A 215 -14.34 -30.14 -35.45
C ASN A 215 -13.80 -31.05 -34.30
N SER A 216 -14.72 -31.88 -33.79
CA SER A 216 -14.81 -33.34 -33.93
C SER A 216 -13.63 -34.32 -33.67
N HIS A 217 -13.97 -35.37 -32.90
CA HIS A 217 -13.62 -36.81 -33.00
C HIS A 217 -12.51 -37.44 -32.11
N THR A 218 -12.96 -38.39 -31.27
CA THR A 218 -12.37 -39.73 -30.91
C THR A 218 -11.02 -39.76 -30.17
N ALA A 219 -10.70 -40.65 -29.22
CA ALA A 219 -11.28 -41.87 -28.66
C ALA A 219 -10.67 -42.12 -27.26
N SER A 220 -11.36 -42.90 -26.42
CA SER A 220 -10.84 -43.53 -25.20
C SER A 220 -9.74 -44.57 -25.51
N PRO A 221 -8.94 -45.03 -24.53
CA PRO A 221 -9.41 -46.15 -23.70
C PRO A 221 -9.02 -46.11 -22.20
N SER A 222 -9.89 -46.77 -21.43
CA SER A 222 -9.77 -47.28 -20.06
C SER A 222 -8.62 -48.27 -19.84
N VAL A 223 -8.15 -48.48 -18.60
CA VAL A 223 -8.05 -49.79 -17.90
C VAL A 223 -7.88 -49.62 -16.36
N ASN A 224 -8.84 -50.20 -15.63
CA ASN A 224 -8.85 -50.95 -14.33
C ASN A 224 -7.64 -50.90 -13.38
N GLY A 225 -7.82 -50.67 -12.07
CA GLY A 225 -8.23 -51.66 -11.04
C GLY A 225 -7.03 -51.86 -10.07
N SER A 226 -7.11 -52.06 -8.75
CA SER A 226 -8.06 -52.75 -7.86
C SER A 226 -7.63 -52.50 -6.38
N LYS A 227 -8.63 -52.47 -5.46
CA LYS A 227 -8.73 -53.00 -4.06
C LYS A 227 -7.42 -53.34 -3.30
N ASN A 228 -7.26 -53.20 -1.97
CA ASN A 228 -8.15 -53.56 -0.86
C ASN A 228 -7.50 -53.29 0.54
N THR A 229 -8.32 -52.93 1.55
CA THR A 229 -8.38 -53.38 2.98
C THR A 229 -7.19 -53.39 3.97
N GLY A 230 -7.48 -52.87 5.18
CA GLY A 230 -7.14 -53.46 6.51
C GLY A 230 -6.24 -52.60 7.42
N LYS A 231 -6.73 -51.84 8.42
CA LYS A 231 -7.11 -52.13 9.83
C LYS A 231 -5.99 -52.61 10.81
N ASN A 232 -5.87 -51.86 11.93
CA ASN A 232 -5.61 -52.22 13.36
C ASN A 232 -4.46 -51.41 14.01
N ALA A 233 -4.70 -50.56 15.02
CA ALA A 233 -4.93 -50.79 16.48
C ALA A 233 -3.64 -50.42 17.28
N SER A 234 -3.61 -49.35 18.08
CA SER A 234 -4.02 -49.21 19.51
C SER A 234 -3.14 -49.97 20.52
N VAL A 235 -2.55 -49.25 21.50
CA VAL A 235 -2.42 -49.68 22.92
C VAL A 235 -2.50 -48.46 23.86
N THR A 236 -3.14 -48.70 25.00
CA THR A 236 -3.68 -47.88 26.09
C THR A 236 -2.67 -47.44 27.16
N ASN A 237 -3.05 -46.49 28.04
CA ASN A 237 -3.15 -46.73 29.50
C ASN A 237 -3.85 -45.58 30.28
N ASP A 238 -4.53 -45.99 31.34
CA ASP A 238 -5.52 -45.30 32.20
C ASP A 238 -4.97 -44.20 33.12
N ALA A 239 -5.85 -43.25 33.49
CA ALA A 239 -6.02 -42.79 34.88
C ALA A 239 -7.38 -42.11 35.09
N THR A 240 -8.04 -42.43 36.20
CA THR A 240 -9.35 -41.94 36.65
C THR A 240 -9.24 -40.61 37.41
N SER A 241 -10.23 -39.73 37.23
CA SER A 241 -10.64 -38.74 38.25
C SER A 241 -12.05 -38.22 37.95
N LYS A 242 -12.93 -38.29 38.96
CA LYS A 242 -14.26 -37.65 38.97
C LYS A 242 -14.08 -36.20 39.42
N ASN A 243 -14.74 -35.25 38.75
CA ASN A 243 -15.29 -34.06 39.41
C ASN A 243 -16.42 -33.42 38.60
N ASP A 244 -17.46 -33.06 39.34
CA ASP A 244 -18.66 -32.34 38.94
C ASP A 244 -18.32 -30.93 38.46
N SER A 245 -18.72 -30.57 37.24
CA SER A 245 -18.96 -29.17 36.84
C SER A 245 -19.81 -29.17 35.58
N SER A 246 -20.82 -28.30 35.57
CA SER A 246 -21.72 -28.02 34.45
C SER A 246 -20.98 -28.05 33.11
N LYS A 247 -21.40 -28.94 32.18
CA LYS A 247 -20.86 -29.00 30.82
C LYS A 247 -20.91 -27.59 30.20
N GLN A 248 -19.78 -26.89 30.17
CA GLN A 248 -19.62 -25.68 29.39
C GLN A 248 -19.82 -26.09 27.94
N VAL A 249 -20.90 -25.60 27.33
CA VAL A 249 -21.13 -25.75 25.90
C VAL A 249 -20.06 -24.94 25.22
N ILE A 250 -19.09 -25.63 24.63
CA ILE A 250 -18.08 -25.02 23.78
C ILE A 250 -18.77 -24.69 22.46
N LEU A 251 -18.77 -23.40 22.09
CA LEU A 251 -19.34 -22.87 20.87
C LEU A 251 -18.32 -23.03 19.74
N ASN A 252 -18.73 -23.69 18.66
CA ASN A 252 -17.93 -23.72 17.44
C ASN A 252 -17.87 -22.33 16.77
N LEU A 253 -17.06 -22.19 15.71
CA LEU A 253 -16.89 -20.89 15.02
C LEU A 253 -18.21 -20.31 14.52
N GLU A 254 -19.07 -21.10 13.88
CA GLU A 254 -20.36 -20.65 13.32
C GLU A 254 -21.31 -20.14 14.43
N GLN A 255 -21.40 -20.87 15.53
CA GLN A 255 -22.18 -20.49 16.69
C GLN A 255 -21.62 -19.24 17.35
N THR A 256 -20.29 -19.12 17.44
CA THR A 256 -19.62 -17.93 17.98
C THR A 256 -19.96 -16.68 17.14
N VAL A 257 -19.83 -16.77 15.81
CA VAL A 257 -20.18 -15.67 14.89
C VAL A 257 -21.63 -15.25 15.05
N THR A 258 -22.55 -16.23 15.08
CA THR A 258 -23.99 -15.97 15.23
C THR A 258 -24.29 -15.28 16.56
N THR A 259 -23.77 -15.82 17.67
CA THR A 259 -24.04 -15.29 19.02
C THR A 259 -23.44 -13.90 19.23
N VAL A 260 -22.24 -13.63 18.69
CA VAL A 260 -21.62 -12.30 18.73
C VAL A 260 -22.41 -11.31 17.88
N THR A 261 -22.86 -11.71 16.69
CA THR A 261 -23.65 -10.83 15.80
C THR A 261 -24.97 -10.43 16.47
N GLU A 262 -25.72 -11.41 17.01
CA GLU A 262 -26.97 -11.16 17.74
C GLU A 262 -26.78 -10.29 18.98
N LEU A 263 -25.62 -10.37 19.65
CA LEU A 263 -25.31 -9.54 20.80
C LEU A 263 -25.03 -8.09 20.37
N LEU A 264 -24.23 -7.90 19.33
CA LEU A 264 -23.89 -6.57 18.83
C LEU A 264 -25.12 -5.85 18.24
N GLU A 265 -26.04 -6.58 17.59
CA GLU A 265 -27.30 -6.04 17.07
C GLU A 265 -28.24 -5.49 18.17
N LYS A 266 -28.07 -5.89 19.44
CA LYS A 266 -28.89 -5.39 20.55
C LYS A 266 -28.53 -3.97 20.98
N GLY A 267 -27.41 -3.41 20.52
CA GLY A 267 -27.00 -2.03 20.81
C GLY A 267 -26.87 -1.72 22.31
N LEU A 268 -26.28 -2.65 23.07
CA LEU A 268 -26.14 -2.53 24.53
C LEU A 268 -25.09 -1.46 24.92
N PRO A 269 -25.17 -0.90 26.14
CA PRO A 269 -24.11 -0.06 26.68
C PRO A 269 -22.75 -0.78 26.71
N GLU A 270 -21.66 -0.05 26.43
CA GLU A 270 -20.32 -0.63 26.20
C GLU A 270 -19.85 -1.59 27.31
N TYR A 271 -20.08 -1.24 28.58
CA TYR A 271 -19.68 -2.08 29.71
C TYR A 271 -20.45 -3.41 29.76
N GLU A 272 -21.73 -3.40 29.36
CA GLU A 272 -22.64 -4.53 29.39
C GLU A 272 -22.37 -5.45 28.19
N GLU A 273 -22.21 -4.86 27.01
CA GLU A 273 -21.76 -5.57 25.81
C GLU A 273 -20.42 -6.28 26.08
N ARG A 274 -19.46 -5.58 26.70
CA ARG A 274 -18.15 -6.14 27.04
C ARG A 274 -18.25 -7.35 27.95
N HIS A 275 -19.07 -7.27 28.99
CA HIS A 275 -19.30 -8.37 29.92
C HIS A 275 -19.83 -9.63 29.21
N TYR A 276 -20.78 -9.46 28.29
CA TYR A 276 -21.33 -10.58 27.53
C TYR A 276 -20.34 -11.14 26.50
N LEU A 277 -19.58 -10.29 25.81
CA LEU A 277 -18.53 -10.72 24.89
C LEU A 277 -17.42 -11.52 25.58
N ASP A 278 -16.97 -11.10 26.77
CA ASP A 278 -15.97 -11.83 27.56
C ASP A 278 -16.48 -13.25 27.95
N ARG A 279 -17.79 -13.39 28.19
CA ARG A 279 -18.42 -14.70 28.48
C ARG A 279 -18.48 -15.59 27.24
N ILE A 280 -18.79 -15.03 26.07
CA ILE A 280 -18.81 -15.76 24.80
C ILE A 280 -17.38 -16.15 24.41
N GLU A 281 -16.38 -15.28 24.63
CA GLU A 281 -14.96 -15.59 24.42
C GLU A 281 -14.56 -16.84 25.21
N GLY A 282 -14.91 -16.90 26.50
CA GLY A 282 -14.60 -18.04 27.36
C GLY A 282 -15.33 -19.33 27.01
N GLN A 283 -16.33 -19.27 26.12
CA GLN A 283 -17.08 -20.42 25.63
C GLN A 283 -16.73 -20.78 24.18
N SER A 284 -15.87 -20.02 23.51
CA SER A 284 -15.58 -20.18 22.08
C SER A 284 -14.37 -21.09 21.80
N GLU A 285 -14.39 -21.82 20.68
CA GLU A 285 -13.25 -22.63 20.19
C GLU A 285 -12.12 -21.79 19.58
N ILE A 286 -12.37 -20.52 19.25
CA ILE A 286 -11.35 -19.66 18.65
C ILE A 286 -10.49 -18.98 19.70
N SER A 287 -9.22 -18.72 19.36
CA SER A 287 -8.30 -18.03 20.24
C SER A 287 -8.83 -16.63 20.61
N ARG A 288 -8.51 -16.14 21.80
CA ARG A 288 -8.85 -14.78 22.26
C ARG A 288 -8.54 -13.71 21.21
N ALA A 289 -7.37 -13.80 20.57
CA ALA A 289 -6.97 -12.86 19.53
C ALA A 289 -7.88 -12.93 18.28
N ALA A 290 -8.25 -14.14 17.84
CA ALA A 290 -9.18 -14.33 16.74
C ALA A 290 -10.61 -13.88 17.09
N PHE A 291 -11.06 -14.14 18.32
CA PHE A 291 -12.36 -13.70 18.83
C PHE A 291 -12.52 -12.18 18.79
N TRP A 292 -11.55 -11.44 19.34
CA TRP A 292 -11.63 -9.98 19.33
C TRP A 292 -11.45 -9.38 17.92
N LYS A 293 -10.71 -10.05 17.03
CA LYS A 293 -10.65 -9.66 15.62
C LYS A 293 -11.99 -9.88 14.90
N LEU A 294 -12.69 -10.97 15.19
CA LEU A 294 -14.04 -11.24 14.70
C LEU A 294 -15.02 -10.16 15.18
N VAL A 295 -15.05 -9.88 16.48
CA VAL A 295 -15.91 -8.83 17.07
C VAL A 295 -15.65 -7.49 16.38
N SER A 296 -14.37 -7.11 16.19
CA SER A 296 -14.02 -5.87 15.49
C SER A 296 -14.50 -5.86 14.04
N SER A 297 -14.40 -6.99 13.32
CA SER A 297 -14.87 -7.10 11.94
C SER A 297 -16.39 -6.98 11.85
N LEU A 298 -17.12 -7.59 12.78
CA LEU A 298 -18.58 -7.53 12.85
C LEU A 298 -19.06 -6.12 13.22
N ARG A 299 -18.38 -5.44 14.16
CA ARG A 299 -18.62 -4.02 14.47
C ARG A 299 -18.48 -3.11 13.25
N CYS A 300 -17.41 -3.29 12.45
CA CYS A 300 -17.25 -2.52 11.20
C CYS A 300 -18.39 -2.74 10.19
N GLY A 301 -19.06 -3.89 10.23
CA GLY A 301 -20.24 -4.18 9.41
C GLY A 301 -21.55 -3.66 10.00
N LEU A 302 -21.60 -3.43 11.31
CA LEU A 302 -22.76 -2.97 12.08
C LEU A 302 -22.73 -1.46 12.37
N ASP A 303 -21.63 -0.75 12.10
CA ASP A 303 -21.62 0.71 12.05
C ASP A 303 -22.75 1.15 11.11
N GLU A 304 -23.86 1.63 11.69
CA GLU A 304 -25.07 1.97 10.94
C GLU A 304 -24.70 3.04 9.91
N VAL A 305 -24.67 2.66 8.63
CA VAL A 305 -24.56 3.62 7.53
C VAL A 305 -25.78 4.51 7.60
N THR A 306 -25.62 5.69 8.20
CA THR A 306 -26.74 6.58 8.47
C THR A 306 -27.33 7.05 7.15
N GLN A 307 -28.60 7.44 7.15
CA GLN A 307 -29.22 8.06 5.97
C GLN A 307 -28.42 9.28 5.49
N LYS A 308 -27.79 10.00 6.42
CA LYS A 308 -26.91 11.13 6.15
C LYS A 308 -25.64 10.72 5.42
N ASP A 309 -25.04 9.57 5.76
CA ASP A 309 -23.86 9.05 5.07
C ASP A 309 -24.18 8.59 3.65
N ARG A 310 -25.35 7.96 3.45
CA ARG A 310 -25.83 7.60 2.10
C ARG A 310 -26.05 8.84 1.24
N GLN A 311 -26.74 9.84 1.78
CA GLN A 311 -26.95 11.12 1.07
C GLN A 311 -25.62 11.78 0.71
N ARG A 312 -24.68 11.86 1.66
CA ARG A 312 -23.34 12.41 1.43
C ARG A 312 -22.59 11.64 0.34
N ALA A 313 -22.63 10.31 0.36
CA ALA A 313 -22.00 9.47 -0.65
C ALA A 313 -22.60 9.71 -2.04
N THR A 314 -23.93 9.79 -2.15
CA THR A 314 -24.62 10.13 -3.40
C THR A 314 -24.21 11.50 -3.92
N THR A 315 -24.18 12.53 -3.06
CA THR A 315 -23.72 13.86 -3.45
C THR A 315 -22.27 13.85 -3.94
N LEU A 316 -21.37 13.10 -3.28
CA LEU A 316 -19.97 12.99 -3.70
C LEU A 316 -19.83 12.29 -5.07
N ILE A 317 -20.67 11.29 -5.37
CA ILE A 317 -20.69 10.59 -6.66
C ILE A 317 -21.18 11.54 -7.77
N GLU A 318 -22.26 12.28 -7.51
CA GLU A 318 -22.81 13.28 -8.42
C GLU A 318 -21.81 14.41 -8.72
N ASP A 319 -21.00 14.75 -7.72
CA ASP A 319 -20.00 15.81 -7.81
C ASP A 319 -18.69 15.40 -8.50
N ASN A 320 -18.52 14.16 -8.97
CA ASN A 320 -17.23 13.70 -9.53
C ASN A 320 -16.76 14.54 -10.74
N HIS A 321 -17.69 15.15 -11.47
CA HIS A 321 -17.39 15.98 -12.64
C HIS A 321 -17.07 17.44 -12.28
N LYS A 322 -17.24 17.85 -11.01
CA LYS A 322 -16.94 19.22 -10.59
C LYS A 322 -15.44 19.40 -10.51
N THR A 323 -14.92 20.30 -11.34
CA THR A 323 -13.51 20.68 -11.32
C THR A 323 -13.30 22.01 -10.61
N LEU A 324 -12.14 22.14 -9.99
CA LEU A 324 -11.74 23.34 -9.27
C LEU A 324 -11.47 24.48 -10.27
N LYS A 325 -12.24 25.58 -10.21
CA LYS A 325 -12.04 26.73 -11.10
C LYS A 325 -10.91 27.63 -10.56
N MET A 326 -9.67 27.42 -11.03
CA MET A 326 -8.48 28.15 -10.55
C MET A 326 -8.62 29.67 -10.53
N LYS A 327 -9.27 30.26 -11.54
CA LYS A 327 -9.49 31.71 -11.64
C LYS A 327 -10.37 32.29 -10.53
N ARG A 328 -11.11 31.45 -9.80
CA ARG A 328 -11.92 31.87 -8.64
C ARG A 328 -11.15 31.79 -7.32
N LEU A 329 -10.07 31.00 -7.28
CA LEU A 329 -9.32 30.72 -6.06
C LEU A 329 -8.02 31.51 -5.98
N LEU A 330 -7.39 31.77 -7.12
CA LEU A 330 -6.07 32.37 -7.20
C LEU A 330 -6.10 33.69 -7.95
N PRO A 331 -5.16 34.61 -7.65
CA PRO A 331 -4.93 35.78 -8.47
C PRO A 331 -4.76 35.40 -9.94
N LEU A 332 -5.35 36.20 -10.84
CA LEU A 332 -5.45 35.87 -12.26
C LEU A 332 -4.11 35.45 -12.91
N PRO A 333 -2.95 36.10 -12.63
CA PRO A 333 -1.67 35.67 -13.20
C PRO A 333 -1.28 34.25 -12.79
N LEU A 334 -1.46 33.90 -11.53
CA LEU A 334 -1.12 32.58 -10.99
C LEU A 334 -2.09 31.51 -11.50
N ALA A 335 -3.39 31.82 -11.55
CA ALA A 335 -4.40 30.93 -12.11
C ALA A 335 -4.12 30.60 -13.59
N ASN A 336 -3.72 31.61 -14.38
CA ASN A 336 -3.38 31.41 -15.78
C ASN A 336 -2.10 30.57 -15.93
N ALA A 337 -1.07 30.83 -15.13
CA ALA A 337 0.16 30.04 -15.12
C ALA A 337 -0.10 28.57 -14.78
N MET A 338 -0.91 28.30 -13.74
CA MET A 338 -1.23 26.93 -13.34
C MET A 338 -2.06 26.17 -14.38
N ASN A 339 -3.03 26.83 -15.03
CA ASN A 339 -3.79 26.20 -16.12
C ASN A 339 -2.86 25.89 -17.30
N HIS A 340 -1.99 26.84 -17.66
CA HIS A 340 -1.01 26.67 -18.73
C HIS A 340 -0.04 25.51 -18.45
N ASP A 341 0.53 25.45 -17.25
CA ASP A 341 1.42 24.36 -16.85
C ASP A 341 0.69 23.01 -16.80
N GLY A 342 -0.56 22.99 -16.36
CA GLY A 342 -1.42 21.80 -16.39
C GLY A 342 -1.63 21.27 -17.81
N GLU A 343 -1.91 22.17 -18.76
CA GLU A 343 -2.05 21.85 -20.19
C GLU A 343 -0.73 21.34 -20.79
N ILE A 344 0.39 22.03 -20.55
CA ILE A 344 1.71 21.64 -21.07
C ILE A 344 2.15 20.28 -20.54
N LEU A 345 1.96 20.06 -19.23
CA LEU A 345 2.41 18.84 -18.57
C LEU A 345 1.40 17.71 -18.68
N ASN A 346 0.23 17.95 -19.27
CA ASN A 346 -0.88 17.00 -19.33
C ASN A 346 -1.18 16.40 -17.95
N ILE A 347 -1.45 17.28 -16.97
CA ILE A 347 -1.84 16.96 -15.60
C ILE A 347 -3.02 17.85 -15.21
N ASP A 348 -3.82 17.41 -14.24
CA ASP A 348 -4.85 18.27 -13.67
C ASP A 348 -4.20 19.44 -12.91
N PRO A 349 -4.54 20.72 -13.20
CA PRO A 349 -4.07 21.88 -12.45
C PRO A 349 -4.29 21.77 -10.92
N VAL A 350 -5.28 21.01 -10.48
CA VAL A 350 -5.51 20.70 -9.05
C VAL A 350 -4.29 20.04 -8.42
N SER A 351 -3.54 19.22 -9.16
CA SER A 351 -2.30 18.61 -8.67
C SER A 351 -1.26 19.67 -8.33
N LEU A 352 -1.15 20.73 -9.12
CA LEU A 352 -0.26 21.87 -8.84
C LEU A 352 -0.72 22.62 -7.59
N TRP A 353 -2.03 22.84 -7.44
CA TRP A 353 -2.62 23.50 -6.27
C TRP A 353 -2.35 22.74 -4.96
N GLN A 354 -2.45 21.41 -5.00
CA GLN A 354 -2.20 20.56 -3.84
C GLN A 354 -0.76 20.66 -3.32
N TYR A 355 0.24 20.89 -4.19
CA TYR A 355 1.61 21.18 -3.75
C TYR A 355 1.80 22.64 -3.34
N LEU A 356 1.13 23.58 -4.03
CA LEU A 356 1.35 25.01 -3.84
C LEU A 356 0.80 25.50 -2.50
N SER A 357 -0.40 25.06 -2.13
CA SER A 357 -1.07 25.48 -0.90
C SER A 357 -0.24 25.21 0.37
N PRO A 358 0.23 23.97 0.67
CA PRO A 358 1.08 23.71 1.83
C PRO A 358 2.45 24.39 1.72
N LEU A 359 3.00 24.56 0.50
CA LEU A 359 4.24 25.32 0.30
C LEU A 359 4.07 26.77 0.75
N VAL A 360 3.00 27.45 0.34
CA VAL A 360 2.77 28.85 0.71
C VAL A 360 2.63 28.97 2.23
N LEU A 361 1.84 28.11 2.87
CA LEU A 361 1.67 28.12 4.32
C LEU A 361 2.98 27.84 5.07
N SER A 362 3.83 26.96 4.55
CA SER A 362 5.17 26.72 5.13
C SER A 362 6.05 27.97 5.14
N LEU A 363 5.90 28.87 4.15
CA LEU A 363 6.68 30.11 4.09
C LEU A 363 6.12 31.20 5.01
N VAL A 364 4.80 31.19 5.22
CA VAL A 364 4.12 32.08 6.17
C VAL A 364 4.64 31.81 7.58
N GLY A 365 4.60 30.55 8.02
CA GLY A 365 5.05 30.16 9.37
C GLY A 365 4.12 30.67 10.47
N GLN A 366 4.69 31.02 11.63
CA GLN A 366 3.92 31.45 12.81
C GLN A 366 3.40 32.89 12.69
N LYS A 367 3.69 33.55 11.57
CA LYS A 367 3.37 34.97 11.34
C LYS A 367 1.87 35.22 11.15
N ILE A 368 1.12 34.18 10.77
CA ILE A 368 -0.32 34.26 10.51
C ILE A 368 -0.97 33.01 11.09
N ASN A 369 -2.06 33.20 11.82
CA ASN A 369 -3.04 32.16 12.13
C ASN A 369 -4.29 32.41 11.29
N LEU A 370 -4.98 31.36 10.90
CA LEU A 370 -6.20 31.43 10.11
C LEU A 370 -7.39 31.60 11.04
N ASP A 371 -8.23 32.59 10.77
CA ASP A 371 -9.48 32.80 11.49
C ASP A 371 -10.60 32.01 10.79
N ILE A 372 -11.19 31.05 11.51
CA ILE A 372 -12.33 30.26 11.04
C ILE A 372 -13.62 30.64 11.76
N GLU A 373 -13.75 31.92 12.15
CA GLU A 373 -14.86 32.57 12.86
C GLU A 373 -15.06 32.09 14.31
N SER A 374 -14.94 30.78 14.56
CA SER A 374 -15.09 30.18 15.88
C SER A 374 -13.83 30.29 16.75
N HIS A 375 -12.66 30.07 16.14
CA HIS A 375 -11.35 30.15 16.78
C HIS A 375 -10.28 30.37 15.72
N GLN A 376 -9.06 30.65 16.17
CA GLN A 376 -7.90 30.72 15.30
C GLN A 376 -7.20 29.37 15.26
N ILE A 377 -6.79 28.96 14.06
CA ILE A 377 -6.01 27.75 13.82
C ILE A 377 -4.64 28.13 13.23
N PRO A 378 -3.59 27.34 13.47
CA PRO A 378 -2.30 27.59 12.82
C PRO A 378 -2.43 27.50 11.31
N ALA A 379 -1.66 28.30 10.58
CA ALA A 379 -1.56 28.23 9.12
C ALA A 379 -0.77 26.98 8.68
N ILE A 380 -1.41 25.82 8.77
CA ILE A 380 -0.86 24.50 8.44
C ILE A 380 -1.82 23.80 7.48
N LEU A 381 -1.28 23.16 6.44
CA LEU A 381 -2.06 22.31 5.55
C LEU A 381 -1.27 21.09 5.15
N TRP A 382 -1.93 19.93 5.20
CA TRP A 382 -1.37 18.67 4.73
C TRP A 382 -2.16 18.18 3.52
N THR A 383 -1.47 17.88 2.43
CA THR A 383 -2.07 17.38 1.20
C THR A 383 -1.44 16.06 0.78
N CYS A 384 -2.23 15.23 0.10
CA CYS A 384 -1.77 13.96 -0.44
C CYS A 384 -2.50 13.69 -1.76
N ILE A 385 -1.75 13.58 -2.86
CA ILE A 385 -2.28 13.24 -4.17
C ILE A 385 -2.38 11.72 -4.28
N VAL A 386 -3.58 11.19 -4.14
CA VAL A 386 -3.85 9.76 -4.38
C VAL A 386 -4.20 9.57 -5.86
N ALA A 387 -3.26 9.04 -6.63
CA ALA A 387 -3.44 8.79 -8.05
C ALA A 387 -2.62 7.58 -8.51
N GLU A 388 -3.05 6.93 -9.60
CA GLU A 388 -2.30 5.83 -10.21
C GLU A 388 -0.87 6.25 -10.59
N SER A 389 0.02 5.27 -10.76
CA SER A 389 1.37 5.54 -11.26
C SER A 389 1.30 6.09 -12.69
N GLY A 390 2.15 7.07 -13.01
CA GLY A 390 2.18 7.71 -14.34
C GLY A 390 1.20 8.88 -14.52
N THR A 391 0.33 9.18 -13.56
CA THR A 391 -0.63 10.31 -13.60
C THR A 391 0.03 11.70 -13.54
N GLY A 392 1.34 11.77 -13.25
CA GLY A 392 2.11 13.01 -13.29
C GLY A 392 2.34 13.71 -11.95
N LYS A 393 2.14 13.03 -10.82
CA LYS A 393 2.44 13.53 -9.46
C LYS A 393 3.81 14.22 -9.37
N SER A 394 4.87 13.51 -9.74
CA SER A 394 6.24 14.05 -9.69
C SER A 394 6.51 15.16 -10.72
N ARG A 395 5.67 15.33 -11.77
CA ARG A 395 5.75 16.50 -12.66
C ARG A 395 5.23 17.74 -11.95
N ALA A 396 4.06 17.62 -11.31
CA ALA A 396 3.47 18.69 -10.51
C ALA A 396 4.39 19.12 -9.36
N GLU A 397 4.95 18.15 -8.62
CA GLU A 397 5.90 18.41 -7.54
C GLU A 397 7.10 19.22 -8.03
N LYS A 398 7.72 18.83 -9.14
CA LYS A 398 8.93 19.48 -9.66
C LYS A 398 8.71 20.93 -10.03
N VAL A 399 7.56 21.27 -10.62
CA VAL A 399 7.21 22.66 -10.98
C VAL A 399 7.11 23.50 -9.72
N ILE A 400 6.34 23.04 -8.74
CA ILE A 400 5.99 23.84 -7.57
C ILE A 400 7.13 23.88 -6.55
N LEU A 401 7.79 22.74 -6.27
CA LEU A 401 8.85 22.66 -5.26
C LEU A 401 10.23 23.08 -5.81
N GLY A 402 10.40 23.19 -7.12
CA GLY A 402 11.66 23.58 -7.75
C GLY A 402 12.27 24.87 -7.19
N PRO A 403 11.51 25.98 -7.09
CA PRO A 403 11.97 27.21 -6.44
C PRO A 403 12.34 27.01 -4.96
N LEU A 404 11.56 26.22 -4.21
CA LEU A 404 11.82 25.95 -2.79
C LEU A 404 13.12 25.15 -2.60
N LYS A 405 13.38 24.17 -3.46
CA LYS A 405 14.65 23.41 -3.48
C LYS A 405 15.84 24.34 -3.71
N LYS A 406 15.72 25.33 -4.61
CA LYS A 406 16.77 26.35 -4.82
C LYS A 406 17.02 27.19 -3.56
N LEU A 407 15.97 27.62 -2.86
CA LEU A 407 16.10 28.34 -1.59
C LEU A 407 16.81 27.49 -0.53
N GLN A 408 16.44 26.22 -0.39
CA GLN A 408 17.12 25.30 0.53
C GLN A 408 18.60 25.12 0.18
N HIS A 409 18.95 24.97 -1.10
CA HIS A 409 20.34 24.84 -1.51
C HIS A 409 21.17 26.10 -1.24
N ALA A 410 20.61 27.29 -1.52
CA ALA A 410 21.28 28.55 -1.24
C ALA A 410 21.53 28.73 0.26
N GLU A 411 20.53 28.41 1.07
CA GLU A 411 20.59 28.49 2.52
C GLU A 411 21.60 27.50 3.11
N LYS A 412 21.61 26.26 2.63
CA LYS A 412 22.61 25.25 3.01
C LYS A 412 24.04 25.72 2.69
N LYS A 413 24.23 26.38 1.54
CA LYS A 413 25.52 26.95 1.16
C LYS A 413 25.91 28.09 2.11
N ARG A 414 25.00 29.02 2.41
CA ARG A 414 25.22 30.11 3.36
C ARG A 414 25.66 29.58 4.72
N PHE A 415 24.86 28.68 5.30
CA PHE A 415 25.14 28.10 6.62
C PHE A 415 26.47 27.35 6.65
N LYS A 416 26.81 26.59 5.60
CA LYS A 416 28.09 25.89 5.52
C LYS A 416 29.27 26.87 5.52
N THR A 417 29.17 27.98 4.79
CA THR A 417 30.21 29.02 4.77
C THR A 417 30.35 29.66 6.15
N GLU A 418 29.25 30.13 6.74
CA GLU A 418 29.25 30.77 8.07
C GLU A 418 29.76 29.83 9.17
N LEU A 419 29.39 28.55 9.12
CA LEU A 419 29.86 27.55 10.07
C LEU A 419 31.36 27.26 9.93
N ASN A 420 31.89 27.27 8.70
CA ASN A 420 33.32 27.12 8.48
C ASN A 420 34.09 28.36 8.99
N GLU A 421 33.59 29.56 8.69
CA GLU A 421 34.16 30.81 9.20
C GLU A 421 34.17 30.84 10.74
N TYR A 422 33.05 30.47 11.36
CA TYR A 422 32.96 30.32 12.82
C TYR A 422 34.04 29.37 13.36
N LYS A 423 34.19 28.18 12.76
CA LYS A 423 35.18 27.17 13.20
C LYS A 423 36.61 27.65 13.02
N GLU A 424 36.92 28.39 11.96
CA GLU A 424 38.26 28.94 11.77
C GLU A 424 38.56 30.07 12.77
N LEU A 425 37.59 30.95 13.03
CA LEU A 425 37.71 31.98 14.07
C LEU A 425 37.88 31.35 15.46
N GLU A 426 37.15 30.28 15.75
CA GLU A 426 37.25 29.55 17.02
C GLU A 426 38.61 28.88 17.21
N LYS A 427 39.24 28.38 16.14
CA LYS A 427 40.60 27.80 16.19
C LYS A 427 41.70 28.82 16.44
N ILE A 428 41.56 30.01 15.86
CA ILE A 428 42.56 31.10 15.97
C ILE A 428 42.36 31.90 17.26
N ARG A 429 41.20 31.75 17.91
CA ARG A 429 40.84 32.43 19.15
C ARG A 429 41.87 32.20 20.25
N GLN A 430 42.31 33.28 20.89
CA GLN A 430 43.06 33.19 22.14
C GLN A 430 42.10 32.87 23.31
N LYS A 431 42.59 32.20 24.36
CA LYS A 431 41.74 31.77 25.48
C LYS A 431 41.01 32.91 26.19
N ASP A 432 41.57 34.11 26.16
CA ASP A 432 41.06 35.30 26.86
C ASP A 432 40.15 36.17 25.97
N GLU A 433 39.99 35.84 24.67
CA GLU A 433 39.08 36.55 23.78
C GLU A 433 37.66 35.95 23.82
N PRO A 434 36.61 36.80 23.71
CA PRO A 434 35.24 36.33 23.65
C PRO A 434 35.02 35.44 22.42
N SER A 435 34.21 34.39 22.59
CA SER A 435 33.88 33.48 21.50
C SER A 435 33.20 34.23 20.35
N PRO A 436 33.52 33.93 19.08
CA PRO A 436 32.77 34.48 17.95
C PRO A 436 31.28 34.12 18.09
N PRO A 437 30.37 34.96 17.56
CA PRO A 437 28.95 34.67 17.59
C PRO A 437 28.66 33.40 16.79
N LEU A 438 27.86 32.50 17.38
CA LEU A 438 27.41 31.29 16.67
C LEU A 438 26.66 31.67 15.39
N PRO A 439 26.88 30.93 14.29
CA PRO A 439 26.17 31.18 13.04
C PRO A 439 24.67 30.97 13.26
N LYS A 440 23.85 31.79 12.59
CA LYS A 440 22.39 31.62 12.62
C LYS A 440 22.05 30.22 12.11
N PRO A 441 21.13 29.48 12.76
CA PRO A 441 20.74 28.16 12.30
C PRO A 441 20.33 28.17 10.83
N GLU A 442 20.62 27.08 10.12
CA GLU A 442 20.19 26.89 8.73
C GLU A 442 18.65 26.89 8.68
N ARG A 443 18.09 27.85 7.95
CA ARG A 443 16.65 27.86 7.67
C ARG A 443 16.27 26.62 6.88
N LYS A 444 15.29 25.90 7.38
CA LYS A 444 14.83 24.64 6.84
C LYS A 444 13.52 24.87 6.08
N TYR A 445 13.64 25.14 4.79
CA TYR A 445 12.50 25.29 3.89
C TYR A 445 11.83 23.94 3.58
N LEU A 446 12.64 22.90 3.35
CA LEU A 446 12.18 21.63 2.83
C LEU A 446 12.81 20.42 3.53
N PHE A 447 11.96 19.49 3.93
CA PHE A 447 12.31 18.11 4.26
C PHE A 447 11.85 17.18 3.15
N GLU A 448 12.72 16.27 2.72
CA GLU A 448 12.38 15.19 1.78
C GLU A 448 12.56 13.82 2.46
N VAL A 449 13.71 13.61 3.09
CA VAL A 449 14.01 12.41 3.88
C VAL A 449 14.53 12.83 5.25
N ALA A 450 13.78 12.50 6.29
CA ALA A 450 14.13 12.78 7.68
C ALA A 450 13.38 11.79 8.60
N THR A 451 13.95 11.52 9.77
CA THR A 451 13.21 10.89 10.87
C THR A 451 12.37 11.95 11.58
N ILE A 452 11.31 11.54 12.28
CA ILE A 452 10.45 12.48 13.01
C ILE A 452 11.24 13.29 14.05
N GLN A 453 12.20 12.67 14.75
CA GLN A 453 13.05 13.36 15.71
C GLN A 453 13.97 14.39 15.05
N ALA A 454 14.46 14.11 13.84
CA ALA A 454 15.25 15.07 13.08
C ALA A 454 14.39 16.24 12.61
N VAL A 455 13.12 15.99 12.23
CA VAL A 455 12.16 17.06 11.91
C VAL A 455 11.91 17.94 13.13
N MET A 456 11.60 17.34 14.29
CA MET A 456 11.39 18.05 15.55
C MET A 456 12.58 18.95 15.92
N LYS A 457 13.79 18.38 15.96
CA LYS A 457 15.01 19.15 16.27
C LYS A 457 15.24 20.29 15.28
N ARG A 458 14.97 20.06 14.00
CA ARG A 458 15.15 21.11 12.99
C ARG A 458 14.07 22.18 13.08
N LEU A 459 12.84 21.84 13.49
CA LEU A 459 11.77 22.80 13.71
C LEU A 459 12.03 23.73 14.90
N SER A 460 12.63 23.25 16.00
CA SER A 460 13.00 24.12 17.14
C SER A 460 13.99 25.22 16.74
N GLU A 461 14.77 25.00 15.69
CA GLU A 461 15.77 25.94 15.19
C GLU A 461 15.22 27.01 14.22
N GLN A 462 13.92 26.99 13.87
CA GLN A 462 13.36 27.84 12.81
C GLN A 462 12.78 29.18 13.27
N GLY A 463 12.58 29.37 14.59
CA GLY A 463 11.86 30.50 15.15
C GLY A 463 10.46 30.61 14.54
N VAL A 464 10.08 31.80 14.07
CA VAL A 464 8.74 32.05 13.49
C VAL A 464 8.52 31.44 12.10
N ASN A 465 9.52 30.77 11.51
CA ASN A 465 9.41 30.23 10.15
C ASN A 465 8.82 28.81 10.18
N GLY A 466 8.00 28.50 9.18
CA GLY A 466 7.54 27.14 8.94
C GLY A 466 8.45 26.37 7.99
N SER A 467 8.12 25.09 7.83
CA SER A 467 8.81 24.16 6.95
C SER A 467 7.82 23.28 6.19
N LEU A 468 8.20 22.86 4.99
CA LEU A 468 7.44 21.89 4.20
C LEU A 468 8.10 20.52 4.29
N TRP A 469 7.33 19.48 4.60
CA TRP A 469 7.75 18.09 4.42
C TRP A 469 7.13 17.53 3.14
N ALA A 470 7.93 17.43 2.07
CA ALA A 470 7.49 16.86 0.81
C ALA A 470 7.92 15.40 0.70
N ARG A 471 6.96 14.49 0.50
CA ARG A 471 7.21 13.05 0.34
C ARG A 471 6.58 12.54 -0.94
N ASP A 472 7.40 12.20 -1.93
CA ASP A 472 6.94 11.63 -3.21
C ASP A 472 6.16 10.31 -3.01
N GLU A 473 6.42 9.57 -1.93
CA GLU A 473 5.63 8.42 -1.50
C GLU A 473 5.18 8.56 -0.04
N MET A 474 3.90 8.87 0.16
CA MET A 474 3.33 9.06 1.49
C MET A 474 3.27 7.74 2.29
N ALA A 475 3.12 6.59 1.62
CA ALA A 475 3.21 5.28 2.26
C ALA A 475 4.58 5.07 2.95
N GLY A 476 5.65 5.60 2.36
CA GLY A 476 6.98 5.59 2.96
C GLY A 476 7.09 6.45 4.22
N LEU A 477 6.34 7.55 4.31
CA LEU A 477 6.27 8.37 5.53
C LEU A 477 5.64 7.56 6.67
N PHE A 478 4.46 6.98 6.47
CA PHE A 478 3.78 6.21 7.52
C PHE A 478 4.58 4.98 7.97
N LYS A 479 5.27 4.29 7.04
CA LYS A 479 6.19 3.20 7.40
C LYS A 479 7.33 3.69 8.29
N SER A 480 7.91 4.86 7.98
CA SER A 480 8.98 5.44 8.80
C SER A 480 8.53 5.90 10.19
N LEU A 481 7.24 6.24 10.37
CA LEU A 481 6.69 6.57 11.69
C LEU A 481 6.46 5.32 12.54
N ASN A 482 6.03 4.22 11.91
CA ASN A 482 5.78 2.94 12.59
C ASN A 482 7.05 2.23 13.09
N GLN A 483 8.24 2.68 12.72
CA GLN A 483 9.51 2.03 13.12
C GLN A 483 9.82 2.14 14.62
N PHE A 484 9.11 3.03 15.34
CA PHE A 484 9.28 3.23 16.79
C PHE A 484 8.30 2.41 17.65
N LYS A 485 7.53 1.50 17.03
CA LYS A 485 6.68 0.56 17.77
C LYS A 485 7.54 -0.47 18.50
N SER A 486 7.64 -0.35 19.82
CA SER A 486 7.92 -1.51 20.67
C SER A 486 6.66 -2.38 20.73
N ARG A 487 6.78 -3.72 20.75
CA ARG A 487 5.62 -4.65 20.75
C ARG A 487 4.57 -4.22 21.81
N GLY A 488 3.43 -3.72 21.35
CA GLY A 488 2.29 -3.33 22.20
C GLY A 488 2.25 -1.88 22.69
N ALA A 489 3.21 -1.03 22.34
CA ALA A 489 3.22 0.39 22.72
C ALA A 489 2.58 1.30 21.67
N GLU A 490 2.04 2.43 22.11
CA GLU A 490 1.51 3.50 21.26
C GLU A 490 2.59 4.08 20.35
N ASN A 491 2.19 4.57 19.17
CA ASN A 491 3.14 5.01 18.15
C ASN A 491 3.58 6.45 18.42
N GLU A 492 4.64 6.61 19.21
CA GLU A 492 5.28 7.91 19.54
C GLU A 492 5.45 8.81 18.31
N GLY A 493 5.85 8.24 17.16
CA GLY A 493 6.04 9.00 15.93
C GLY A 493 4.74 9.58 15.36
N LEU A 494 3.63 8.85 15.49
CA LEU A 494 2.31 9.31 15.06
C LEU A 494 1.76 10.39 16.00
N GLU A 495 1.92 10.20 17.31
CA GLU A 495 1.52 11.20 18.31
C GLU A 495 2.28 12.52 18.13
N CYS A 496 3.59 12.45 17.89
CA CYS A 496 4.39 13.62 17.55
C CYS A 496 3.84 14.33 16.32
N LEU A 497 3.47 13.57 15.29
CA LEU A 497 2.92 14.14 14.06
C LEU A 497 1.57 14.82 14.31
N LEU A 498 0.67 14.20 15.08
CA LEU A 498 -0.63 14.77 15.43
C LEU A 498 -0.49 16.10 16.17
N LYS A 499 0.43 16.22 17.15
CA LYS A 499 0.72 17.51 17.79
C LYS A 499 1.17 18.57 16.79
N MET A 500 1.95 18.19 15.78
CA MET A 500 2.39 19.12 14.72
C MET A 500 1.26 19.59 13.81
N TRP A 501 0.17 18.84 13.69
CA TRP A 501 -1.02 19.27 12.94
C TRP A 501 -1.67 20.47 13.63
N ASP A 502 -1.81 20.39 14.95
CA ASP A 502 -2.38 21.45 15.78
C ASP A 502 -1.41 22.64 15.97
N GLY A 503 -0.19 22.52 15.46
CA GLY A 503 0.85 23.55 15.59
C GLY A 503 1.44 23.62 17.00
N ASP A 504 1.15 22.65 17.85
CA ASP A 504 1.58 22.61 19.23
C ASP A 504 3.09 22.41 19.36
N GLY A 505 3.60 22.89 20.48
CA GLY A 505 4.97 22.69 20.93
C GLY A 505 5.22 21.30 21.48
N SER A 506 6.49 21.04 21.81
CA SER A 506 6.91 19.82 22.50
C SER A 506 8.19 20.06 23.28
N PHE A 507 8.25 19.50 24.48
CA PHE A 507 9.47 19.37 25.26
C PHE A 507 10.09 18.02 24.92
N VAL A 508 11.32 18.04 24.41
CA VAL A 508 12.07 16.83 24.12
C VAL A 508 13.23 16.75 25.09
N ASP A 509 13.07 15.90 26.10
CA ASP A 509 14.09 15.65 27.11
C ASP A 509 14.89 14.39 26.79
N ARG A 510 16.21 14.47 26.97
CA ARG A 510 17.17 13.42 26.73
C ARG A 510 18.17 13.37 27.88
N VAL A 511 18.81 12.20 28.05
CA VAL A 511 19.81 11.98 29.11
C VAL A 511 20.93 13.02 29.05
N ASN A 512 21.36 13.39 27.84
CA ASN A 512 22.28 14.51 27.65
C ASN A 512 21.49 15.80 27.43
N ILE A 513 21.26 16.54 28.51
CA ILE A 513 20.44 17.76 28.51
C ILE A 513 21.04 18.81 27.56
N ASP A 514 22.35 19.04 27.65
CA ASP A 514 23.02 20.16 26.96
C ASP A 514 23.07 20.00 25.43
N ASN A 515 23.09 18.76 24.92
CA ASN A 515 23.28 18.50 23.49
C ASN A 515 22.04 17.99 22.76
N ASP A 516 21.18 17.23 23.47
CA ASP A 516 20.13 16.43 22.84
C ASP A 516 18.72 16.84 23.29
N SER A 517 18.59 17.61 24.37
CA SER A 517 17.30 18.13 24.80
C SER A 517 17.01 19.47 24.13
N TYR A 518 15.75 19.69 23.74
CA TYR A 518 15.33 20.94 23.11
C TYR A 518 13.84 21.18 23.32
N THR A 519 13.46 22.45 23.25
CA THR A 519 12.08 22.88 23.34
C THR A 519 11.62 23.38 21.98
N ILE A 520 10.42 22.99 21.60
CA ILE A 520 9.67 23.58 20.50
C ILE A 520 8.47 24.28 21.13
N GLU A 521 8.38 25.60 21.00
CA GLU A 521 7.24 26.36 21.55
C GLU A 521 5.99 26.15 20.70
N GLU A 522 6.14 26.31 19.38
CA GLU A 522 5.08 26.08 18.40
C GLU A 522 5.68 25.52 17.11
N THR A 523 4.92 24.69 16.40
CA THR A 523 5.31 24.12 15.12
C THR A 523 4.50 24.70 13.96
N ARG A 524 5.14 24.81 12.79
CA ARG A 524 4.47 25.14 11.52
C ARG A 524 5.00 24.22 10.43
N LEU A 525 4.53 22.97 10.48
CA LEU A 525 4.94 21.93 9.56
C LEU A 525 3.79 21.63 8.59
N SER A 526 3.93 22.06 7.35
CA SER A 526 3.04 21.63 6.28
C SER A 526 3.57 20.36 5.61
N ILE A 527 2.68 19.51 5.11
CA ILE A 527 3.05 18.23 4.48
C ILE A 527 2.43 18.16 3.09
N THR A 528 3.18 17.63 2.13
CA THR A 528 2.67 17.40 0.78
C THR A 528 3.29 16.16 0.17
N GLY A 529 2.62 15.52 -0.78
CA GLY A 529 3.10 14.27 -1.36
C GLY A 529 2.03 13.52 -2.14
N GLY A 530 2.32 12.26 -2.48
CA GLY A 530 1.34 11.38 -3.13
C GLY A 530 1.75 9.93 -3.19
#